data_AF-A0A925DEC8-F1
#
_entry.id   AF-A0A925DEC8-F1
#
_cell.length_a   1.000
_cell.length_b   1.000
_cell.length_c   1.000
_cell.angle_alpha   90.00
_cell.angle_beta   90.00
_cell.angle_gamma   90.00
#
_symmetry.space_group_name_H-M   'P 1'
#
loop_
_entity.id
_entity.type
_entity.pdbx_description
1 polymer ?
#
loop_
_entity_poly.entity_id
_entity_poly.type
_entity_poly.pdbx_seq_one_letter_code
_entity_poly.pdbx_strand_id
1 'polypeptide(L)' 'MITRKYLYLIALAREKHFGRAAAACHVSPSTLSAAIRDIEAELGV' A
#
# COMPACT_ATOMS: atom_id res chain seq x y z
N MET A 1 9.06 15.04 2.32
CA MET A 1 8.99 13.79 3.12
C MET A 1 8.21 12.76 2.32
N ILE A 2 8.72 11.53 2.17
CA ILE A 2 8.03 10.46 1.42
C ILE A 2 6.80 10.01 2.24
N THR A 3 5.61 10.08 1.65
CA THR A 3 4.35 9.72 2.31
C THR A 3 4.26 8.22 2.54
N ARG A 4 3.74 7.79 3.71
CA ARG A 4 3.67 6.39 4.14
C ARG A 4 2.96 5.46 3.14
N LYS A 5 1.99 5.99 2.38
CA LYS A 5 1.29 5.28 1.29
C LYS A 5 2.22 4.75 0.20
N TYR A 6 3.29 5.48 -0.16
CA TYR A 6 4.25 5.02 -1.16
C TYR A 6 5.10 3.85 -0.66
N LEU A 7 5.36 3.77 0.66
CA LEU A 7 6.01 2.59 1.25
C LEU A 7 5.11 1.35 1.15
N TYR A 8 3.79 1.53 1.29
CA TYR A 8 2.84 0.44 1.11
C TYR A 8 2.79 -0.02 -0.35
N LEU A 9 2.87 0.91 -1.32
CA LEU A 9 2.99 0.57 -2.74
C LEU A 9 4.26 -0.23 -3.04
N ILE A 10 5.40 0.18 -2.48
CA ILE A 10 6.67 -0.55 -2.64
C ILE A 10 6.59 -1.95 -2.01
N ALA A 11 6.00 -2.05 -0.81
CA ALA A 11 5.80 -3.34 -0.15
C ALA A 11 4.87 -4.26 -0.96
N LEU A 12 3.79 -3.72 -1.50
CA LEU A 12 2.87 -4.46 -2.36
C LEU A 12 3.55 -4.94 -3.66
N ALA A 13 4.37 -4.10 -4.28
CA ALA A 13 5.14 -4.47 -5.47
C ALA A 13 6.17 -5.58 -5.20
N ARG A 14 6.78 -5.59 -4.01
CA ARG A 14 7.73 -6.64 -3.56
C ARG A 14 7.02 -7.96 -3.27
N GLU A 15 5.97 -7.91 -2.45
CA GLU A 15 5.28 -9.10 -1.96
C GLU A 15 4.31 -9.70 -2.98
N LYS A 16 3.84 -8.89 -3.95
CA LYS A 16 2.81 -9.24 -4.95
C LYS A 16 1.53 -9.82 -4.36
N HIS A 17 1.29 -9.57 -3.06
CA HIS A 17 0.16 -10.09 -2.32
C HIS A 17 -0.23 -9.15 -1.17
N PHE A 18 -1.46 -8.63 -1.20
CA PHE A 18 -1.96 -7.63 -0.22
C PHE A 18 -1.80 -8.06 1.24
N GLY A 19 -2.15 -9.31 1.57
CA GLY A 19 -2.00 -9.82 2.93
C GLY A 19 -0.55 -9.87 3.43
N ARG A 20 0.41 -10.24 2.57
CA ARG A 20 1.84 -10.29 2.93
C ARG A 20 2.43 -8.90 3.03
N ALA A 21 2.08 -8.02 2.09
CA ALA A 21 2.48 -6.61 2.13
C ALA A 21 1.97 -5.90 3.39
N ALA A 22 0.72 -6.18 3.79
CA ALA A 22 0.13 -5.61 4.99
C ALA A 22 0.84 -6.10 6.26
N ALA A 23 1.14 -7.41 6.33
CA ALA A 23 1.93 -7.99 7.41
C ALA A 23 3.34 -7.38 7.48
N ALA A 24 4.03 -7.24 6.34
CA ALA A 24 5.36 -6.62 6.25
C ALA A 24 5.37 -5.14 6.66
N CYS A 25 4.26 -4.44 6.48
CA CYS A 25 4.08 -3.05 6.90
C CYS A 25 3.43 -2.89 8.30
N HIS A 26 3.16 -3.99 9.01
CA HIS A 26 2.48 -4.01 10.31
C HIS A 26 1.13 -3.26 10.29
N VAL A 27 0.34 -3.43 9.24
CA VAL A 27 -1.00 -2.85 9.08
C VAL A 27 -2.01 -3.93 8.70
N SER A 28 -3.30 -3.60 8.81
CA SER A 28 -4.33 -4.49 8.27
C SER A 28 -4.33 -4.46 6.72
N PRO A 29 -4.76 -5.55 6.07
CA PRO A 29 -4.96 -5.57 4.62
C PRO A 29 -5.92 -4.47 4.14
N SER A 30 -6.93 -4.12 4.93
CA SER A 30 -7.87 -3.04 4.60
C SER A 30 -7.22 -1.65 4.64
N THR A 31 -6.33 -1.38 5.61
CA THR A 31 -5.55 -0.13 5.65
C THR A 31 -4.61 -0.03 4.45
N LEU A 32 -3.95 -1.13 4.08
CA LEU A 32 -3.09 -1.15 2.90
C LEU A 32 -3.91 -0.88 1.64
N SER A 33 -5.03 -1.58 1.42
CA SER A 33 -5.90 -1.36 0.26
C SER A 33 -6.45 0.07 0.18
N ALA A 34 -6.86 0.66 1.30
CA ALA A 34 -7.35 2.05 1.31
C ALA A 34 -6.25 3.04 0.88
N ALA A 35 -5.03 2.86 1.39
CA ALA A 35 -3.90 3.71 1.02
C ALA A 35 -3.47 3.55 -0.45
N ILE A 36 -3.57 2.34 -1.01
CA ILE A 36 -3.33 2.12 -2.44
C ILE A 36 -4.41 2.80 -3.28
N ARG A 37 -5.69 2.70 -2.88
CA ARG A 37 -6.80 3.38 -3.56
C ARG A 37 -6.66 4.90 -3.55
N ASP A 38 -6.20 5.49 -2.45
CA ASP A 38 -5.90 6.93 -2.38
C ASP A 38 -4.79 7.30 -3.38
N ILE A 39 -3.74 6.48 -3.49
CA ILE A 39 -2.67 6.70 -4.48
C ILE A 39 -3.23 6.60 -5.91
N GLU A 40 -4.05 5.60 -6.20
CA GLU A 40 -4.69 5.43 -7.51
C GLU A 40 -5.53 6.67 -7.87
N ALA A 41 -6.33 7.15 -6.92
CA ALA A 41 -7.14 8.36 -7.10
C ALA A 41 -6.31 9.63 -7.33
N GLU A 42 -5.18 9.78 -6.62
CA GLU A 42 -4.25 10.91 -6.82
C GLU A 42 -3.55 10.87 -8.19
N LEU A 43 -3.29 9.66 -8.70
CA LEU A 43 -2.67 9.46 -10.01
C LEU A 43 -3.69 9.46 -11.16
N GLY A 44 -4.99 9.36 -10.85
CA GLY A 44 -6.07 9.29 -11.84
C GLY A 44 -6.13 7.97 -12.60
N VAL A 45 -5.72 6.87 -11.96
CA VAL A 45 -5.73 5.51 -12.52
C VAL A 45 -6.85 4.65 -11.97
#